data_AF-A0A429XZV3-F1
#
_entry.id   AF-A0A429XZV3-F1
#
_cell.length_a   1.000
_cell.length_b   1.000
_cell.length_c   1.000
_cell.angle_alpha   90.00
_cell.angle_beta   90.00
_cell.angle_gamma   90.00
#
_symmetry.space_group_name_H-M   'P 1'
#
loop_
_entity.id
_entity.type
_entity.pdbx_description
1 polymer ?
#
loop_
_entity_poly.entity_id
_entity_poly.type
_entity_poly.pdbx_seq_one_letter_code
_entity_poly.pdbx_strand_id
1 'polypeptide(L)'
;MKKFYVLFIFLAAATFSTAGCNILPEPGSLIQAPKQANAKASDSKNMIGVAKKYLPKGTVLTAPNSPVHSEAVLMADFDEDGHDEAVVFYQSKNSSGPVGIFVLKKAGDLWEKVFAKTGVGYEISWASASDITGDGKNELLVGWKIGNTAGSTLEIFTWRKDGMDLVTKVNYHELDLIHIGNDPKARLAIWKKDGNDIYDIDLLEWKGKTLQSDKNHYPSYFPEVVNYYKRRTAAVPDASYYWYYQADALLKANLPEQALAAVDEGMSFNMVVPSYNQFVELREKIERAITLEGNRNLSLELRDAGITMEIPREIASYITVEESPSDMTGYEASVFVSAGDEKKKLFTIEIYSKDMYMPEDDSELERIAESEQFVYFARKADAVPAGGAIYEKSYALVDKMIANVRPGNAYPAVSNLENELILKQVKDAADKYAYVTSGGKMPEGIIETFTKNEMEYRYLGSDLDTKEKLFEFLSDSYTPAAIRSYILRANLIEKDGKLAQPNADGSSLLNYEKAVIVRKKDNGTEKEFDLKVPLGNSLSYEYVHVVFSKTRDGWRISSDLGTF
;
A
#
# COMPACT_ATOMS: atom_id res chain seq x y z
N MET A 1 -37.53 -11.90 57.39
CA MET A 1 -36.83 -11.10 58.44
C MET A 1 -35.42 -11.65 58.62
N LYS A 2 -34.47 -10.80 59.09
CA LYS A 2 -33.17 -11.07 59.76
C LYS A 2 -32.81 -12.56 60.04
N LYS A 3 -31.57 -13.07 60.00
CA LYS A 3 -30.19 -12.66 59.60
C LYS A 3 -29.25 -13.65 60.32
N PHE A 4 -28.12 -14.06 59.70
CA PHE A 4 -26.83 -14.45 60.36
C PHE A 4 -26.73 -15.76 61.21
N TYR A 5 -25.55 -16.41 61.42
CA TYR A 5 -24.12 -16.23 61.01
C TYR A 5 -23.28 -17.53 61.29
N VAL A 6 -22.10 -17.71 60.63
CA VAL A 6 -20.84 -18.39 61.16
C VAL A 6 -20.90 -19.94 61.44
N LEU A 7 -19.88 -20.83 61.39
CA LEU A 7 -18.41 -20.93 61.10
C LEU A 7 -18.19 -22.27 60.32
N PHE A 8 -17.31 -22.50 59.31
CA PHE A 8 -15.82 -22.62 59.22
C PHE A 8 -15.12 -23.74 60.07
N ILE A 9 -14.51 -24.76 59.42
CA ILE A 9 -13.09 -25.23 59.54
C ILE A 9 -12.84 -26.69 59.02
N PHE A 10 -11.74 -26.82 58.24
CA PHE A 10 -10.89 -27.97 57.78
C PHE A 10 -11.03 -29.40 58.35
N LEU A 11 -10.78 -30.42 57.49
CA LEU A 11 -9.52 -31.24 57.38
C LEU A 11 -9.73 -32.40 56.34
N ALA A 12 -9.19 -32.40 55.12
CA ALA A 12 -7.83 -32.77 54.65
C ALA A 12 -7.42 -34.28 54.68
N ALA A 13 -7.31 -34.90 53.49
CA ALA A 13 -6.45 -36.05 53.11
C ALA A 13 -6.51 -36.17 51.56
N ALA A 14 -5.42 -35.94 50.80
CA ALA A 14 -4.35 -36.90 50.45
C ALA A 14 -4.85 -38.09 49.60
N THR A 15 -4.27 -38.46 48.44
CA THR A 15 -3.12 -37.96 47.66
C THR A 15 -3.21 -38.56 46.25
N PHE A 16 -2.79 -37.85 45.21
CA PHE A 16 -2.39 -38.47 43.93
C PHE A 16 -1.18 -37.74 43.37
N SER A 17 -0.11 -38.48 43.09
CA SER A 17 1.14 -37.98 42.51
C SER A 17 1.45 -38.79 41.26
N THR A 18 1.52 -38.15 40.09
CA THR A 18 2.25 -38.66 38.93
C THR A 18 2.57 -37.55 37.95
N ALA A 19 3.82 -37.56 37.46
CA ALA A 19 4.29 -37.00 36.18
C ALA A 19 3.98 -35.52 35.87
N GLY A 20 5.00 -34.67 36.04
CA GLY A 20 5.12 -33.49 35.20
C GLY A 20 5.57 -33.90 33.79
N CYS A 21 4.94 -33.34 32.76
CA CYS A 21 5.40 -33.40 31.38
C CYS A 21 5.44 -31.98 30.80
N ASN A 22 6.63 -31.52 30.44
CA ASN A 22 6.81 -30.34 29.60
C ASN A 22 6.37 -30.67 28.17
N ILE A 23 5.23 -30.14 27.72
CA ILE A 23 5.00 -29.84 26.29
C ILE A 23 4.14 -28.57 26.19
N LEU A 24 4.76 -27.40 26.39
CA LEU A 24 4.31 -26.20 25.69
C LEU A 24 5.03 -26.22 24.33
N PRO A 25 4.32 -26.18 23.19
CA PRO A 25 4.98 -26.12 21.89
C PRO A 25 5.63 -24.75 21.72
N GLU A 26 6.74 -24.68 20.97
CA GLU A 26 7.48 -23.42 20.84
C GLU A 26 6.62 -22.30 20.21
N PRO A 27 6.79 -21.02 20.61
CA PRO A 27 5.91 -19.93 20.17
C PRO A 27 5.74 -19.82 18.65
N GLY A 28 6.79 -20.11 17.87
CA GLY A 28 6.74 -20.08 16.40
C GLY A 28 5.78 -21.12 15.77
N SER A 29 5.44 -22.19 16.47
CA SER A 29 4.52 -23.22 15.97
C SER A 29 3.04 -22.80 15.95
N LEU A 30 2.69 -21.69 16.61
CA LEU A 30 1.34 -21.13 16.65
C LEU A 30 1.02 -20.22 15.45
N ILE A 31 2.02 -19.90 14.62
CA ILE A 31 1.84 -19.11 13.39
C ILE A 31 1.64 -20.07 12.21
N GLN A 32 0.41 -20.57 12.04
CA GLN A 32 -0.01 -21.16 10.76
C GLN A 32 -0.56 -20.06 9.85
N ALA A 33 -0.08 -20.01 8.59
CA ALA A 33 -0.63 -19.13 7.57
C ALA A 33 -2.16 -19.33 7.43
N PRO A 34 -2.94 -18.25 7.22
CA PRO A 34 -4.40 -18.29 7.28
C PRO A 34 -4.99 -19.22 6.23
N LYS A 35 -5.69 -20.28 6.69
CA LYS A 35 -6.25 -21.35 5.83
C LYS A 35 -7.18 -20.84 4.73
N GLN A 36 -7.83 -19.68 4.90
CA GLN A 36 -8.69 -19.05 3.89
C GLN A 36 -7.93 -18.53 2.67
N ALA A 37 -6.71 -18.03 2.83
CA ALA A 37 -5.90 -17.55 1.69
C ALA A 37 -5.49 -18.71 0.77
N ASN A 38 -5.08 -19.84 1.37
CA ASN A 38 -4.72 -21.06 0.65
C ASN A 38 -5.93 -21.72 -0.04
N ALA A 39 -7.14 -21.59 0.53
CA ALA A 39 -8.37 -22.07 -0.12
C ALA A 39 -8.65 -21.31 -1.43
N LYS A 40 -8.72 -19.97 -1.39
CA LYS A 40 -9.03 -19.17 -2.60
C LYS A 40 -8.00 -19.36 -3.73
N ALA A 41 -6.71 -19.48 -3.42
CA ALA A 41 -5.66 -19.75 -4.41
C ALA A 41 -5.70 -21.19 -4.97
N SER A 42 -6.17 -22.16 -4.19
CA SER A 42 -6.43 -23.53 -4.65
C SER A 42 -7.64 -23.58 -5.59
N ASP A 43 -8.70 -22.83 -5.26
CA ASP A 43 -9.93 -22.78 -6.04
C ASP A 43 -9.74 -22.09 -7.40
N SER A 44 -8.95 -21.01 -7.48
CA SER A 44 -8.61 -20.38 -8.78
C SER A 44 -7.80 -21.31 -9.69
N LYS A 45 -6.77 -22.00 -9.14
CA LYS A 45 -5.97 -23.01 -9.87
C LYS A 45 -6.84 -24.16 -10.39
N ASN A 46 -7.82 -24.62 -9.62
CA ASN A 46 -8.81 -25.61 -10.07
C ASN A 46 -9.71 -25.04 -11.20
N MET A 47 -10.18 -23.81 -11.04
CA MET A 47 -11.11 -23.15 -11.97
C MET A 47 -10.52 -22.90 -13.37
N ILE A 48 -9.20 -22.69 -13.49
CA ILE A 48 -8.49 -22.59 -14.78
C ILE A 48 -8.79 -23.80 -15.70
N GLY A 49 -8.92 -25.01 -15.15
CA GLY A 49 -9.24 -26.22 -15.90
C GLY A 49 -10.68 -26.25 -16.44
N VAL A 50 -11.62 -25.66 -15.70
CA VAL A 50 -13.01 -25.50 -16.12
C VAL A 50 -13.12 -24.38 -17.16
N ALA A 51 -12.57 -23.21 -16.87
CA ALA A 51 -12.57 -22.02 -17.71
C ALA A 51 -12.13 -22.29 -19.16
N LYS A 52 -11.08 -23.11 -19.35
CA LYS A 52 -10.58 -23.53 -20.67
C LYS A 52 -11.63 -24.21 -21.56
N LYS A 53 -12.67 -24.83 -20.99
CA LYS A 53 -13.76 -25.51 -21.73
C LYS A 53 -14.74 -24.52 -22.37
N TYR A 54 -14.82 -23.29 -21.85
CA TYR A 54 -15.77 -22.26 -22.28
C TYR A 54 -15.11 -21.14 -23.12
N LEU A 55 -13.78 -21.20 -23.32
CA LEU A 55 -13.04 -20.26 -24.14
C LEU A 55 -13.59 -20.19 -25.59
N PRO A 56 -13.78 -18.99 -26.17
CA PRO A 56 -14.02 -18.83 -27.59
C PRO A 56 -12.92 -19.45 -28.45
N LYS A 57 -13.26 -19.90 -29.67
CA LYS A 57 -12.26 -20.44 -30.60
C LYS A 57 -11.23 -19.36 -30.97
N GLY A 58 -9.95 -19.71 -30.88
CA GLY A 58 -8.85 -18.81 -31.24
C GLY A 58 -8.35 -17.90 -30.10
N THR A 59 -8.92 -18.00 -28.89
CA THR A 59 -8.47 -17.23 -27.72
C THR A 59 -7.60 -18.07 -26.77
N VAL A 60 -7.02 -17.39 -25.78
CA VAL A 60 -6.34 -17.94 -24.61
C VAL A 60 -6.77 -17.15 -23.37
N LEU A 61 -6.64 -17.78 -22.20
CA LEU A 61 -6.70 -17.09 -20.92
C LEU A 61 -5.64 -15.97 -20.87
N THR A 62 -5.97 -14.87 -20.21
CA THR A 62 -5.03 -13.76 -19.96
C THR A 62 -5.29 -13.13 -18.61
N ALA A 63 -4.26 -12.55 -17.99
CA ALA A 63 -4.40 -11.76 -16.78
C ALA A 63 -4.66 -10.28 -17.14
N PRO A 64 -5.57 -9.58 -16.44
CA PRO A 64 -5.62 -8.11 -16.43
C PRO A 64 -4.27 -7.48 -16.10
N ASN A 65 -3.98 -6.29 -16.63
CA ASN A 65 -2.69 -5.63 -16.40
C ASN A 65 -2.53 -5.10 -14.96
N SER A 66 -3.63 -4.68 -14.35
CA SER A 66 -3.72 -4.22 -12.97
C SER A 66 -5.03 -4.71 -12.31
N PRO A 67 -5.11 -4.78 -10.96
CA PRO A 67 -3.99 -4.79 -10.03
C PRO A 67 -2.93 -5.86 -10.34
N VAL A 68 -1.71 -5.71 -9.83
CA VAL A 68 -0.59 -6.63 -10.12
C VAL A 68 -0.88 -8.09 -9.70
N HIS A 69 -1.87 -8.33 -8.83
CA HIS A 69 -2.29 -9.68 -8.43
C HIS A 69 -3.36 -10.33 -9.33
N SER A 70 -3.85 -9.65 -10.37
CA SER A 70 -4.94 -10.18 -11.18
C SER A 70 -4.55 -11.48 -11.91
N GLU A 71 -5.29 -12.56 -11.63
CA GLU A 71 -5.19 -13.82 -12.37
C GLU A 71 -6.11 -13.83 -13.60
N ALA A 72 -6.04 -14.90 -14.41
CA ALA A 72 -6.95 -15.08 -15.55
C ALA A 72 -8.38 -15.50 -15.18
N VAL A 73 -8.63 -15.76 -13.90
CA VAL A 73 -9.97 -16.00 -13.32
C VAL A 73 -10.08 -15.20 -12.04
N LEU A 74 -11.09 -14.34 -11.94
CA LEU A 74 -11.48 -13.66 -10.71
C LEU A 74 -12.67 -14.40 -10.10
N MET A 75 -12.53 -14.83 -8.84
CA MET A 75 -13.58 -15.47 -8.06
C MET A 75 -14.19 -14.44 -7.11
N ALA A 76 -15.51 -14.23 -7.19
CA ALA A 76 -16.26 -13.44 -6.20
C ALA A 76 -17.75 -13.80 -6.28
N ASP A 77 -18.41 -13.83 -5.12
CA ASP A 77 -19.87 -13.87 -5.00
C ASP A 77 -20.45 -12.50 -5.40
N PHE A 78 -21.16 -12.46 -6.54
CA PHE A 78 -21.80 -11.23 -7.05
C PHE A 78 -23.32 -11.20 -6.79
N ASP A 79 -23.95 -12.35 -6.50
CA ASP A 79 -25.40 -12.44 -6.31
C ASP A 79 -25.86 -12.72 -4.86
N GLU A 80 -24.90 -12.91 -3.96
CA GLU A 80 -25.04 -13.20 -2.52
C GLU A 80 -25.67 -14.57 -2.21
N ASP A 81 -25.48 -15.57 -3.07
CA ASP A 81 -25.92 -16.95 -2.78
C ASP A 81 -24.93 -17.73 -1.88
N GLY A 82 -23.75 -17.16 -1.60
CA GLY A 82 -22.69 -17.75 -0.78
C GLY A 82 -21.66 -18.56 -1.57
N HIS A 83 -21.72 -18.58 -2.90
CA HIS A 83 -20.75 -19.24 -3.78
C HIS A 83 -20.14 -18.25 -4.78
N ASP A 84 -18.81 -18.21 -4.87
CA ASP A 84 -18.14 -17.32 -5.83
C ASP A 84 -18.47 -17.70 -7.29
N GLU A 85 -18.92 -16.74 -8.11
CA GLU A 85 -18.85 -16.85 -9.58
C GLU A 85 -17.41 -16.71 -10.07
N ALA A 86 -17.13 -17.32 -11.23
CA ALA A 86 -15.85 -17.21 -11.91
C ALA A 86 -15.94 -16.25 -13.11
N VAL A 87 -15.36 -15.07 -13.00
CA VAL A 87 -15.13 -14.15 -14.12
C VAL A 87 -13.85 -14.56 -14.82
N VAL A 88 -13.95 -15.05 -16.06
CA VAL A 88 -12.83 -15.53 -16.86
C VAL A 88 -12.40 -14.48 -17.88
N PHE A 89 -11.13 -14.11 -17.84
CA PHE A 89 -10.50 -13.16 -18.74
C PHE A 89 -9.81 -13.86 -19.92
N TYR A 90 -10.01 -13.37 -21.15
CA TYR A 90 -9.39 -13.94 -22.33
C TYR A 90 -8.95 -12.89 -23.36
N GLN A 91 -7.95 -13.26 -24.16
CA GLN A 91 -7.49 -12.52 -25.33
C GLN A 91 -7.36 -13.43 -26.56
N SER A 92 -7.42 -12.84 -27.74
CA SER A 92 -7.08 -13.55 -28.98
C SER A 92 -5.62 -14.02 -28.98
N LYS A 93 -5.34 -15.15 -29.64
CA LYS A 93 -3.97 -15.59 -29.95
C LYS A 93 -3.25 -14.66 -30.94
N ASN A 94 -4.02 -13.87 -31.70
CA ASN A 94 -3.49 -12.84 -32.58
C ASN A 94 -3.52 -11.51 -31.82
N SER A 95 -2.41 -10.79 -31.78
CA SER A 95 -2.22 -9.56 -30.99
C SER A 95 -3.14 -8.38 -31.35
N SER A 96 -3.81 -8.44 -32.50
CA SER A 96 -4.82 -7.46 -32.94
C SER A 96 -6.27 -7.94 -32.79
N GLY A 97 -6.49 -9.08 -32.12
CA GLY A 97 -7.82 -9.68 -31.95
C GLY A 97 -8.51 -9.28 -30.64
N PRO A 98 -9.76 -9.69 -30.46
CA PRO A 98 -10.58 -9.26 -29.33
C PRO A 98 -10.04 -9.76 -27.97
N VAL A 99 -10.14 -8.88 -26.97
CA VAL A 99 -10.16 -9.24 -25.55
C VAL A 99 -11.59 -9.30 -25.04
N GLY A 100 -11.82 -10.03 -23.96
CA GLY A 100 -13.15 -10.12 -23.37
C GLY A 100 -13.21 -10.90 -22.07
N ILE A 101 -14.44 -10.99 -21.56
CA ILE A 101 -14.80 -11.73 -20.36
C ILE A 101 -15.95 -12.70 -20.63
N PHE A 102 -16.06 -13.71 -19.79
CA PHE A 102 -17.32 -14.40 -19.53
C PHE A 102 -17.43 -14.77 -18.07
N VAL A 103 -18.64 -14.87 -17.55
CA VAL A 103 -18.91 -15.27 -16.16
C VAL A 103 -19.51 -16.65 -16.16
N LEU A 104 -18.97 -17.52 -15.31
CA LEU A 104 -19.52 -18.83 -15.01
C LEU A 104 -20.13 -18.81 -13.60
N LYS A 105 -21.37 -19.27 -13.47
CA LYS A 105 -22.04 -19.54 -12.19
C LYS A 105 -22.16 -21.05 -11.99
N LYS A 106 -22.14 -21.51 -10.74
CA LYS A 106 -22.28 -22.92 -10.40
C LYS A 106 -23.76 -23.29 -10.27
N ALA A 107 -24.21 -24.27 -11.05
CA ALA A 107 -25.56 -24.84 -11.01
C ALA A 107 -25.47 -26.32 -10.61
N GLY A 108 -25.67 -26.59 -9.32
CA GLY A 108 -25.39 -27.92 -8.75
C GLY A 108 -23.90 -28.24 -8.81
N ASP A 109 -23.53 -29.33 -9.50
CA ASP A 109 -22.13 -29.73 -9.73
C ASP A 109 -21.54 -29.21 -11.05
N LEU A 110 -22.33 -28.51 -11.87
CA LEU A 110 -21.93 -28.01 -13.19
C LEU A 110 -21.68 -26.49 -13.16
N TRP A 111 -20.83 -26.02 -14.06
CA TRP A 111 -20.63 -24.60 -14.31
C TRP A 111 -21.38 -24.19 -15.58
N GLU A 112 -22.14 -23.11 -15.51
CA GLU A 112 -22.91 -22.57 -16.62
C GLU A 112 -22.48 -21.14 -16.95
N LYS A 113 -22.40 -20.81 -18.24
CA LYS A 113 -21.98 -19.48 -18.70
C LYS A 113 -23.18 -18.55 -18.79
N VAL A 114 -23.38 -17.77 -17.74
CA VAL A 114 -24.47 -16.81 -17.58
C VAL A 114 -24.22 -15.48 -18.28
N PHE A 115 -22.97 -15.04 -18.42
CA PHE A 115 -22.63 -13.79 -19.09
C PHE A 115 -21.41 -13.94 -20.02
N ALA A 116 -21.37 -13.17 -21.10
CA ALA A 116 -20.19 -13.06 -21.97
C ALA A 116 -20.14 -11.70 -22.66
N LYS A 117 -18.96 -11.10 -22.75
CA LYS A 117 -18.77 -9.80 -23.39
C LYS A 117 -17.39 -9.65 -24.01
N THR A 118 -17.37 -9.11 -25.22
CA THR A 118 -16.15 -8.60 -25.86
C THR A 118 -15.89 -7.16 -25.40
N GLY A 119 -14.63 -6.87 -25.09
CA GLY A 119 -14.15 -5.57 -24.66
C GLY A 119 -13.98 -4.55 -25.80
N VAL A 120 -13.80 -3.29 -25.43
CA VAL A 120 -13.47 -2.20 -26.37
C VAL A 120 -11.99 -1.85 -26.27
N GLY A 121 -11.15 -2.54 -27.04
CA GLY A 121 -9.69 -2.38 -26.95
C GLY A 121 -8.93 -3.64 -27.35
N TYR A 122 -7.63 -3.66 -27.05
CA TYR A 122 -6.73 -4.78 -27.33
C TYR A 122 -6.16 -5.47 -26.08
N GLU A 123 -6.40 -4.91 -24.89
CA GLU A 123 -5.92 -5.42 -23.61
C GLU A 123 -6.93 -5.14 -22.49
N ILE A 124 -6.96 -5.99 -21.46
CA ILE A 124 -7.72 -5.78 -20.24
C ILE A 124 -6.81 -5.03 -19.27
N SER A 125 -6.96 -3.71 -19.18
CA SER A 125 -6.07 -2.86 -18.39
C SER A 125 -6.30 -2.99 -16.88
N TRP A 126 -7.52 -3.29 -16.45
CA TRP A 126 -7.86 -3.38 -15.03
C TRP A 126 -8.99 -4.38 -14.78
N ALA A 127 -8.98 -5.15 -13.69
CA ALA A 127 -10.20 -5.83 -13.23
C ALA A 127 -10.21 -6.15 -11.72
N SER A 128 -11.37 -6.00 -11.08
CA SER A 128 -11.62 -6.44 -9.69
C SER A 128 -13.12 -6.61 -9.42
N ALA A 129 -13.44 -7.16 -8.25
CA ALA A 129 -14.76 -7.13 -7.62
C ALA A 129 -14.70 -6.18 -6.40
N SER A 130 -15.68 -5.29 -6.22
CA SER A 130 -15.75 -4.36 -5.07
C SER A 130 -17.12 -3.68 -5.00
N ASP A 131 -17.64 -3.42 -3.80
CA ASP A 131 -18.86 -2.63 -3.60
C ASP A 131 -18.62 -1.15 -3.96
N ILE A 132 -19.12 -0.74 -5.13
CA ILE A 132 -19.06 0.65 -5.61
C ILE A 132 -20.34 1.39 -5.24
N THR A 133 -21.48 0.68 -5.23
CA THR A 133 -22.79 1.30 -5.05
C THR A 133 -23.11 1.63 -3.59
N GLY A 134 -22.49 0.92 -2.64
CA GLY A 134 -22.70 0.98 -1.21
C GLY A 134 -23.90 0.15 -0.72
N ASP A 135 -24.26 -0.92 -1.44
CA ASP A 135 -25.41 -1.79 -1.11
C ASP A 135 -25.05 -3.12 -0.46
N GLY A 136 -23.75 -3.40 -0.28
CA GLY A 136 -23.20 -4.64 0.27
C GLY A 136 -22.72 -5.64 -0.79
N LYS A 137 -23.13 -5.48 -2.05
CA LYS A 137 -22.77 -6.38 -3.16
C LYS A 137 -21.52 -5.89 -3.86
N ASN A 138 -20.72 -6.83 -4.36
CA ASN A 138 -19.63 -6.46 -5.24
C ASN A 138 -20.15 -6.12 -6.63
N GLU A 139 -19.73 -4.98 -7.19
CA GLU A 139 -19.74 -4.76 -8.63
C GLU A 139 -18.53 -5.46 -9.27
N LEU A 140 -18.70 -5.94 -10.50
CA LEU A 140 -17.60 -6.33 -11.39
C LEU A 140 -17.08 -5.09 -12.14
N LEU A 141 -15.82 -4.76 -11.93
CA LEU A 141 -15.12 -3.68 -12.62
C LEU A 141 -14.21 -4.27 -13.68
N VAL A 142 -14.34 -3.83 -14.94
CA VAL A 142 -13.44 -4.25 -16.04
C VAL A 142 -13.01 -3.06 -16.89
N GLY A 143 -11.70 -2.82 -16.93
CA GLY A 143 -11.03 -1.81 -17.71
C GLY A 143 -10.51 -2.36 -19.04
N TRP A 144 -10.80 -1.65 -20.11
CA TRP A 144 -10.35 -1.99 -21.46
C TRP A 144 -9.34 -0.94 -21.95
N LYS A 145 -8.15 -1.36 -22.38
CA LYS A 145 -7.12 -0.49 -22.94
C LYS A 145 -7.46 -0.15 -24.39
N ILE A 146 -7.77 1.11 -24.64
CA ILE A 146 -8.04 1.63 -26.00
C ILE A 146 -6.73 2.06 -26.66
N GLY A 147 -5.82 2.68 -25.90
CA GLY A 147 -4.48 3.04 -26.36
C GLY A 147 -3.67 3.78 -25.31
N ASN A 148 -2.41 4.09 -25.62
CA ASN A 148 -1.54 4.80 -24.68
C ASN A 148 -1.97 6.27 -24.50
N THR A 149 -2.29 6.96 -25.60
CA THR A 149 -2.81 8.35 -25.56
C THR A 149 -4.31 8.39 -25.23
N ALA A 150 -5.10 7.47 -25.79
CA ALA A 150 -6.55 7.41 -25.57
C ALA A 150 -6.95 6.91 -24.17
N GLY A 151 -6.01 6.30 -23.44
CA GLY A 151 -6.26 5.71 -22.13
C GLY A 151 -7.06 4.41 -22.20
N SER A 152 -7.88 4.22 -21.17
CA SER A 152 -8.73 3.06 -20.96
C SER A 152 -10.16 3.51 -20.64
N THR A 153 -11.13 2.62 -20.86
CA THR A 153 -12.50 2.77 -20.34
C THR A 153 -12.78 1.68 -19.32
N LEU A 154 -13.10 2.08 -18.09
CA LEU A 154 -13.67 1.22 -17.06
C LEU A 154 -15.16 1.04 -17.34
N GLU A 155 -15.63 -0.20 -17.37
CA GLU A 155 -17.04 -0.57 -17.36
C GLU A 155 -17.34 -1.24 -16.01
N ILE A 156 -18.40 -0.80 -15.34
CA ILE A 156 -18.82 -1.31 -14.03
C ILE A 156 -20.14 -2.05 -14.20
N PHE A 157 -20.22 -3.28 -13.73
CA PHE A 157 -21.39 -4.16 -13.84
C PHE A 157 -21.87 -4.58 -12.45
N THR A 158 -23.18 -4.67 -12.27
CA THR A 158 -23.82 -5.21 -11.07
C THR A 158 -24.60 -6.47 -11.44
N TRP A 159 -24.79 -7.39 -10.48
CA TRP A 159 -25.56 -8.59 -10.75
C TRP A 159 -27.06 -8.31 -10.80
N ARG A 160 -27.74 -8.88 -11.79
CA ARG A 160 -29.21 -8.96 -11.86
C ARG A 160 -29.63 -10.35 -12.32
N LYS A 161 -30.94 -10.60 -12.32
CA LYS A 161 -31.58 -11.93 -12.43
C LYS A 161 -30.86 -12.99 -13.27
N ASP A 162 -30.38 -12.63 -14.47
CA ASP A 162 -29.82 -13.56 -15.45
C ASP A 162 -28.31 -13.30 -15.75
N GLY A 163 -27.61 -12.50 -14.92
CA GLY A 163 -26.17 -12.21 -15.03
C GLY A 163 -25.79 -10.74 -14.83
N MET A 164 -24.74 -10.29 -15.53
CA MET A 164 -24.14 -8.96 -15.34
C MET A 164 -24.83 -7.86 -16.16
N ASP A 165 -25.30 -6.82 -15.47
CA ASP A 165 -25.89 -5.62 -16.08
C ASP A 165 -24.94 -4.42 -15.96
N LEU A 166 -24.69 -3.70 -17.06
CA LEU A 166 -23.82 -2.51 -17.05
C LEU A 166 -24.48 -1.36 -16.26
N VAL A 167 -23.78 -0.88 -15.23
CA VAL A 167 -24.18 0.25 -14.38
C VAL A 167 -23.69 1.57 -14.95
N THR A 168 -22.39 1.69 -15.24
CA THR A 168 -21.77 2.94 -15.70
C THR A 168 -20.44 2.69 -16.42
N LYS A 169 -19.86 3.75 -16.99
CA LYS A 169 -18.51 3.76 -17.57
C LYS A 169 -17.75 5.02 -17.17
N VAL A 170 -16.43 4.91 -17.03
CA VAL A 170 -15.54 6.07 -16.83
C VAL A 170 -14.21 5.88 -17.57
N ASN A 171 -13.72 6.94 -18.21
CA ASN A 171 -12.43 6.93 -18.89
C ASN A 171 -11.31 7.35 -17.93
N TYR A 172 -10.17 6.68 -18.03
CA TYR A 172 -9.01 6.88 -17.17
C TYR A 172 -7.70 6.57 -17.92
N HIS A 173 -6.60 7.12 -17.43
CA HIS A 173 -5.24 6.71 -17.85
C HIS A 173 -4.58 5.90 -16.74
N GLU A 174 -4.76 6.31 -15.50
CA GLU A 174 -4.44 5.54 -14.28
C GLU A 174 -5.67 5.53 -13.35
N LEU A 175 -5.82 4.49 -12.55
CA LEU A 175 -7.02 4.21 -11.73
C LEU A 175 -6.58 3.57 -10.42
N ASP A 176 -6.95 4.20 -9.31
CA ASP A 176 -6.86 3.60 -7.98
C ASP A 176 -8.28 3.32 -7.46
N LEU A 177 -8.48 2.10 -6.93
CA LEU A 177 -9.69 1.72 -6.20
C LEU A 177 -9.42 1.91 -4.70
N ILE A 178 -10.23 2.76 -4.06
CA ILE A 178 -9.94 3.37 -2.78
C ILE A 178 -11.02 3.05 -1.74
N HIS A 179 -10.65 2.61 -0.53
CA HIS A 179 -11.55 2.66 0.64
C HIS A 179 -11.03 3.69 1.65
N ILE A 180 -11.95 4.26 2.45
CA ILE A 180 -11.64 5.43 3.29
C ILE A 180 -12.20 5.19 4.70
N GLY A 181 -11.30 5.00 5.66
CA GLY A 181 -11.63 4.61 7.03
C GLY A 181 -12.43 3.29 7.05
N ASN A 182 -13.56 3.31 7.76
CA ASN A 182 -14.47 2.16 7.90
C ASN A 182 -15.69 2.24 6.97
N ASP A 183 -15.67 3.10 5.94
CA ASP A 183 -16.75 3.17 4.97
C ASP A 183 -16.64 1.99 3.99
N PRO A 184 -17.63 1.06 3.93
CA PRO A 184 -17.56 -0.14 3.10
C PRO A 184 -17.56 0.16 1.61
N LYS A 185 -18.03 1.34 1.20
CA LYS A 185 -18.17 1.74 -0.19
C LYS A 185 -16.85 2.19 -0.78
N ALA A 186 -16.41 1.59 -1.88
CA ALA A 186 -15.20 2.03 -2.56
C ALA A 186 -15.41 3.31 -3.41
N ARG A 187 -14.32 4.04 -3.59
CA ARG A 187 -14.18 5.20 -4.49
C ARG A 187 -13.23 4.85 -5.63
N LEU A 188 -13.35 5.59 -6.72
CA LEU A 188 -12.46 5.50 -7.87
C LEU A 188 -11.68 6.81 -7.98
N ALA A 189 -10.38 6.79 -7.68
CA ALA A 189 -9.51 7.91 -8.04
C ALA A 189 -9.12 7.76 -9.51
N ILE A 190 -9.57 8.71 -10.32
CA ILE A 190 -9.42 8.68 -11.78
C ILE A 190 -8.37 9.72 -12.19
N TRP A 191 -7.24 9.24 -12.69
CA TRP A 191 -6.19 10.08 -13.26
C TRP A 191 -6.38 10.15 -14.78
N LYS A 192 -6.75 11.32 -15.31
CA LYS A 192 -6.91 11.56 -16.75
C LYS A 192 -5.73 12.37 -17.26
N LYS A 193 -5.02 11.83 -18.24
CA LYS A 193 -3.83 12.46 -18.80
C LYS A 193 -4.19 13.73 -19.59
N ASP A 194 -3.67 14.86 -19.14
CA ASP A 194 -3.80 16.20 -19.76
C ASP A 194 -2.49 16.63 -20.47
N GLY A 195 -1.41 15.88 -20.24
CA GLY A 195 -0.10 16.07 -20.88
C GLY A 195 0.86 14.92 -20.57
N ASN A 196 2.14 15.05 -20.97
CA ASN A 196 3.18 13.99 -20.90
C ASN A 196 3.09 13.05 -19.68
N ASP A 197 3.03 13.64 -18.50
CA ASP A 197 2.89 13.03 -17.18
C ASP A 197 2.04 13.94 -16.28
N ILE A 198 1.19 14.73 -16.93
CA ILE A 198 0.27 15.67 -16.30
C ILE A 198 -1.10 15.00 -16.29
N TYR A 199 -1.76 15.04 -15.14
CA TYR A 199 -3.06 14.42 -14.94
C TYR A 199 -4.03 15.41 -14.30
N ASP A 200 -5.27 15.44 -14.80
CA ASP A 200 -6.44 15.90 -14.05
C ASP A 200 -6.95 14.73 -13.20
N ILE A 201 -7.04 14.93 -11.88
CA ILE A 201 -7.40 13.88 -10.91
C ILE A 201 -8.67 14.29 -10.17
N ASP A 202 -9.62 13.35 -10.13
CA ASP A 202 -10.82 13.42 -9.30
C ASP A 202 -11.03 12.11 -8.54
N LEU A 203 -11.50 12.21 -7.30
CA LEU A 203 -11.93 11.08 -6.47
C LEU A 203 -13.44 10.92 -6.64
N LEU A 204 -13.90 9.82 -7.21
CA LEU A 204 -15.30 9.61 -7.54
C LEU A 204 -15.98 8.60 -6.61
N GLU A 205 -17.20 8.92 -6.16
CA GLU A 205 -18.10 8.02 -5.48
C GLU A 205 -19.40 7.80 -6.28
N TRP A 206 -20.10 6.69 -6.05
CA TRP A 206 -21.42 6.45 -6.63
C TRP A 206 -22.52 7.27 -5.94
N LYS A 207 -23.27 8.08 -6.68
CA LYS A 207 -24.48 8.77 -6.20
C LYS A 207 -25.74 8.21 -6.86
N GLY A 208 -26.01 6.92 -6.64
CA GLY A 208 -27.25 6.21 -6.98
C GLY A 208 -27.53 5.97 -8.48
N LYS A 209 -27.02 6.81 -9.37
CA LYS A 209 -27.16 6.69 -10.84
C LYS A 209 -25.91 7.05 -11.64
N THR A 210 -24.95 7.75 -11.04
CA THR A 210 -23.72 8.18 -11.69
C THR A 210 -22.62 8.32 -10.65
N LEU A 211 -21.38 8.21 -11.12
CA LEU A 211 -20.20 8.65 -10.36
C LEU A 211 -20.21 10.18 -10.26
N GLN A 212 -19.81 10.72 -9.10
CA GLN A 212 -19.65 12.15 -8.82
C GLN A 212 -18.45 12.37 -7.88
N SER A 213 -17.88 13.57 -7.90
CA SER A 213 -16.72 13.93 -7.07
C SER A 213 -17.00 13.84 -5.57
N ASP A 214 -16.25 13.00 -4.84
CA ASP A 214 -16.29 12.85 -3.38
C ASP A 214 -15.43 13.93 -2.69
N LYS A 215 -15.86 15.19 -2.81
CA LYS A 215 -15.11 16.36 -2.33
C LYS A 215 -14.85 16.35 -0.82
N ASN A 216 -15.69 15.65 -0.06
CA ASN A 216 -15.56 15.55 1.39
C ASN A 216 -14.34 14.71 1.80
N HIS A 217 -13.94 13.75 0.97
CA HIS A 217 -12.79 12.88 1.21
C HIS A 217 -11.56 13.24 0.36
N TYR A 218 -11.59 14.38 -0.36
CA TYR A 218 -10.41 14.89 -1.03
C TYR A 218 -9.20 15.05 -0.07
N PRO A 219 -9.33 15.58 1.17
CA PRO A 219 -8.17 15.71 2.07
C PRO A 219 -7.60 14.36 2.52
N SER A 220 -8.39 13.29 2.47
CA SER A 220 -7.92 11.93 2.75
C SER A 220 -7.00 11.43 1.63
N TYR A 221 -7.36 11.65 0.36
CA TYR A 221 -6.67 11.10 -0.81
C TYR A 221 -5.60 12.02 -1.44
N PHE A 222 -5.90 13.32 -1.59
CA PHE A 222 -5.05 14.24 -2.34
C PHE A 222 -3.63 14.48 -1.79
N PRO A 223 -3.26 14.18 -0.53
CA PRO A 223 -1.84 14.15 -0.14
C PRO A 223 -0.96 13.23 -1.01
N GLU A 224 -1.48 12.11 -1.55
CA GLU A 224 -0.75 11.26 -2.50
C GLU A 224 -0.49 12.00 -3.83
N VAL A 225 -1.48 12.75 -4.32
CA VAL A 225 -1.41 13.59 -5.53
C VAL A 225 -0.47 14.79 -5.33
N VAL A 226 -0.48 15.41 -4.14
CA VAL A 226 0.47 16.46 -3.77
C VAL A 226 1.90 15.93 -3.81
N ASN A 227 2.14 14.73 -3.27
CA ASN A 227 3.45 14.09 -3.30
C ASN A 227 3.88 13.70 -4.73
N TYR A 228 2.94 13.33 -5.60
CA TYR A 228 3.21 13.18 -7.03
C TYR A 228 3.76 14.46 -7.64
N TYR A 229 3.04 15.58 -7.52
CA TYR A 229 3.44 16.83 -8.17
C TYR A 229 4.66 17.51 -7.52
N LYS A 230 4.85 17.41 -6.20
CA LYS A 230 6.08 17.85 -5.51
C LYS A 230 7.34 17.22 -6.09
N ARG A 231 7.28 15.94 -6.52
CA ARG A 231 8.42 15.29 -7.20
C ARG A 231 8.63 15.82 -8.62
N ARG A 232 7.58 16.27 -9.31
CA ARG A 232 7.67 16.83 -10.67
C ARG A 232 8.19 18.26 -10.67
N THR A 233 7.74 19.11 -9.75
CA THR A 233 8.30 20.46 -9.54
C THR A 233 9.74 20.41 -9.05
N ALA A 234 10.11 19.46 -8.17
CA ALA A 234 11.51 19.26 -7.79
C ALA A 234 12.41 18.79 -8.95
N ALA A 235 11.87 18.00 -9.89
CA ALA A 235 12.62 17.48 -11.04
C ALA A 235 12.72 18.48 -12.21
N VAL A 236 11.71 19.34 -12.39
CA VAL A 236 11.66 20.37 -13.44
C VAL A 236 11.04 21.66 -12.86
N PRO A 237 11.82 22.48 -12.14
CA PRO A 237 11.28 23.62 -11.38
C PRO A 237 10.70 24.74 -12.24
N ASP A 238 11.20 24.93 -13.47
CA ASP A 238 10.77 26.00 -14.39
C ASP A 238 9.49 25.65 -15.19
N ALA A 239 8.96 24.44 -15.04
CA ALA A 239 7.74 24.00 -15.68
C ALA A 239 6.49 24.48 -14.92
N SER A 240 5.99 25.67 -15.28
CA SER A 240 4.81 26.31 -14.67
C SER A 240 3.62 25.36 -14.47
N TYR A 241 3.39 24.45 -15.42
CA TYR A 241 2.28 23.51 -15.36
C TYR A 241 2.34 22.57 -14.15
N TYR A 242 3.51 22.05 -13.74
CA TYR A 242 3.57 21.20 -12.54
C TYR A 242 3.15 21.96 -11.28
N TRP A 243 3.51 23.24 -11.18
CA TRP A 243 3.07 24.12 -10.10
C TRP A 243 1.54 24.34 -10.08
N TYR A 244 0.90 24.46 -11.26
CA TYR A 244 -0.55 24.55 -11.36
C TYR A 244 -1.27 23.33 -10.76
N TYR A 245 -0.91 22.12 -11.18
CA TYR A 245 -1.57 20.91 -10.66
C TYR A 245 -1.12 20.57 -9.23
N GLN A 246 0.10 20.98 -8.82
CA GLN A 246 0.48 20.95 -7.41
C GLN A 246 -0.44 21.83 -6.56
N ALA A 247 -0.74 23.05 -7.01
CA ALA A 247 -1.63 23.96 -6.31
C ALA A 247 -3.09 23.49 -6.26
N ASP A 248 -3.62 22.95 -7.37
CA ASP A 248 -4.96 22.34 -7.36
C ASP A 248 -5.02 21.13 -6.41
N ALA A 249 -3.99 20.27 -6.42
CA ALA A 249 -3.89 19.16 -5.49
C ALA A 249 -3.78 19.62 -4.02
N LEU A 250 -3.01 20.67 -3.73
CA LEU A 250 -2.89 21.27 -2.39
C LEU A 250 -4.22 21.88 -1.92
N LEU A 251 -4.96 22.55 -2.79
CA LEU A 251 -6.30 23.07 -2.49
C LEU A 251 -7.27 21.92 -2.17
N LYS A 252 -7.27 20.85 -2.97
CA LYS A 252 -8.08 19.65 -2.73
C LYS A 252 -7.65 18.90 -1.46
N ALA A 253 -6.36 18.95 -1.11
CA ALA A 253 -5.82 18.44 0.16
C ALA A 253 -6.10 19.33 1.38
N ASN A 254 -6.88 20.42 1.24
CA ASN A 254 -7.17 21.41 2.29
C ASN A 254 -5.94 22.17 2.82
N LEU A 255 -4.96 22.43 1.96
CA LEU A 255 -3.73 23.19 2.25
C LEU A 255 -3.65 24.49 1.40
N PRO A 256 -4.61 25.43 1.51
CA PRO A 256 -4.72 26.53 0.56
C PRO A 256 -3.57 27.57 0.67
N GLU A 257 -2.92 27.73 1.82
CA GLU A 257 -1.71 28.57 1.94
C GLU A 257 -0.56 28.03 1.07
N GLN A 258 -0.32 26.72 1.14
CA GLN A 258 0.69 26.06 0.31
C GLN A 258 0.27 26.09 -1.17
N ALA A 259 -1.04 25.97 -1.45
CA ALA A 259 -1.57 26.11 -2.80
C ALA A 259 -1.32 27.51 -3.37
N LEU A 260 -1.48 28.58 -2.57
CA LEU A 260 -1.23 29.95 -3.00
C LEU A 260 0.26 30.16 -3.34
N ALA A 261 1.16 29.69 -2.48
CA ALA A 261 2.60 29.73 -2.75
C ALA A 261 2.97 28.97 -4.04
N ALA A 262 2.38 27.78 -4.27
CA ALA A 262 2.58 27.02 -5.50
C ALA A 262 2.01 27.72 -6.74
N VAL A 263 0.86 28.41 -6.63
CA VAL A 263 0.33 29.24 -7.74
C VAL A 263 1.26 30.39 -8.06
N ASP A 264 1.67 31.18 -7.06
CA ASP A 264 2.50 32.36 -7.26
C ASP A 264 3.88 31.98 -7.85
N GLU A 265 4.47 30.88 -7.39
CA GLU A 265 5.69 30.29 -7.96
C GLU A 265 5.47 29.88 -9.43
N GLY A 266 4.39 29.15 -9.73
CA GLY A 266 4.03 28.75 -11.09
C GLY A 266 3.77 29.93 -12.04
N MET A 267 3.23 31.04 -11.52
CA MET A 267 3.00 32.29 -12.25
C MET A 267 4.28 33.10 -12.48
N SER A 268 5.39 32.77 -11.83
CA SER A 268 6.70 33.41 -12.07
C SER A 268 7.38 32.93 -13.36
N PHE A 269 7.02 31.73 -13.83
CA PHE A 269 7.62 31.07 -15.01
C PHE A 269 6.85 31.34 -16.31
N ASN A 270 7.44 30.93 -17.45
CA ASN A 270 6.83 31.09 -18.76
C ASN A 270 5.63 30.15 -18.96
N MET A 271 4.42 30.69 -18.83
CA MET A 271 3.15 29.97 -18.99
C MET A 271 2.73 29.81 -20.46
N VAL A 272 2.33 28.59 -20.84
CA VAL A 272 1.71 28.29 -22.14
C VAL A 272 0.36 27.59 -21.94
N VAL A 273 0.39 26.41 -21.32
CA VAL A 273 -0.78 25.67 -20.82
C VAL A 273 -0.38 25.07 -19.46
N PRO A 274 -1.20 25.23 -18.39
CA PRO A 274 -2.36 26.10 -18.28
C PRO A 274 -2.02 27.58 -18.54
N SER A 275 -3.00 28.33 -19.03
CA SER A 275 -2.86 29.75 -19.37
C SER A 275 -2.90 30.65 -18.13
N TYR A 276 -2.39 31.89 -18.26
CA TYR A 276 -2.42 32.89 -17.18
C TYR A 276 -3.83 33.07 -16.56
N ASN A 277 -4.90 33.06 -17.38
CA ASN A 277 -6.26 33.18 -16.88
C ASN A 277 -6.68 31.97 -16.03
N GLN A 278 -6.26 30.76 -16.38
CA GLN A 278 -6.53 29.56 -15.56
C GLN A 278 -5.79 29.63 -14.22
N PHE A 279 -4.56 30.14 -14.20
CA PHE A 279 -3.84 30.43 -12.96
C PHE A 279 -4.59 31.45 -12.09
N VAL A 280 -5.09 32.55 -12.68
CA VAL A 280 -5.91 33.53 -11.96
C VAL A 280 -7.19 32.89 -11.40
N GLU A 281 -7.91 32.08 -12.19
CA GLU A 281 -9.10 31.36 -11.71
C GLU A 281 -8.80 30.38 -10.56
N LEU A 282 -7.64 29.70 -10.60
CA LEU A 282 -7.19 28.83 -9.51
C LEU A 282 -6.81 29.66 -8.27
N ARG A 283 -6.06 30.75 -8.46
CA ARG A 283 -5.70 31.70 -7.41
C ARG A 283 -6.93 32.23 -6.67
N GLU A 284 -7.95 32.68 -7.39
CA GLU A 284 -9.20 33.15 -6.78
C GLU A 284 -9.92 32.04 -5.98
N LYS A 285 -9.89 30.77 -6.44
CA LYS A 285 -10.47 29.64 -5.68
C LYS A 285 -9.71 29.45 -4.36
N ILE A 286 -8.39 29.56 -4.39
CA ILE A 286 -7.52 29.46 -3.22
C ILE A 286 -7.76 30.63 -2.25
N GLU A 287 -7.71 31.88 -2.73
CA GLU A 287 -7.96 33.08 -1.91
C GLU A 287 -9.35 33.06 -1.28
N ARG A 288 -10.38 32.56 -2.00
CA ARG A 288 -11.71 32.31 -1.42
C ARG A 288 -11.69 31.25 -0.32
N ALA A 289 -10.96 30.15 -0.50
CA ALA A 289 -10.83 29.10 0.54
C ALA A 289 -10.13 29.63 1.80
N ILE A 290 -9.03 30.38 1.66
CA ILE A 290 -8.35 31.06 2.77
C ILE A 290 -9.32 32.00 3.50
N THR A 291 -10.07 32.81 2.76
CA THR A 291 -11.06 33.75 3.31
C THR A 291 -12.18 33.05 4.10
N LEU A 292 -12.61 31.87 3.65
CA LEU A 292 -13.67 31.09 4.31
C LEU A 292 -13.21 30.42 5.62
N GLU A 293 -11.94 30.06 5.75
CA GLU A 293 -11.39 29.56 7.02
C GLU A 293 -11.10 30.68 8.04
N GLY A 294 -10.77 31.88 7.57
CA GLY A 294 -10.55 33.05 8.42
C GLY A 294 -9.41 32.82 9.42
N ASN A 295 -9.69 33.05 10.71
CA ASN A 295 -8.68 32.96 11.79
C ASN A 295 -8.52 31.55 12.40
N ARG A 296 -9.06 30.51 11.75
CA ARG A 296 -8.85 29.13 12.21
C ARG A 296 -7.40 28.71 11.97
N ASN A 297 -6.80 28.03 12.94
CA ASN A 297 -5.52 27.38 12.75
C ASN A 297 -5.58 26.40 11.56
N LEU A 298 -4.45 26.19 10.91
CA LEU A 298 -4.30 25.12 9.92
C LEU A 298 -3.98 23.82 10.65
N SER A 299 -4.87 22.84 10.54
CA SER A 299 -4.60 21.48 10.99
C SER A 299 -3.68 20.80 9.98
N LEU A 300 -2.43 20.56 10.37
CA LEU A 300 -1.40 19.93 9.54
C LEU A 300 -1.22 18.48 9.99
N GLU A 301 -1.46 17.55 9.08
CA GLU A 301 -1.28 16.12 9.27
C GLU A 301 0.09 15.67 8.74
N LEU A 302 0.89 15.04 9.61
CA LEU A 302 2.19 14.47 9.30
C LEU A 302 2.04 12.95 9.32
N ARG A 303 1.79 12.38 8.15
CA ARG A 303 1.29 10.99 8.00
C ARG A 303 2.31 9.94 8.40
N ASP A 304 3.58 10.17 8.09
CA ASP A 304 4.64 9.20 8.38
C ASP A 304 4.99 9.23 9.88
N ALA A 305 5.00 10.42 10.49
CA ALA A 305 5.07 10.61 11.94
C ALA A 305 3.81 10.13 12.70
N GLY A 306 2.66 10.01 12.02
CA GLY A 306 1.37 9.66 12.62
C GLY A 306 0.88 10.69 13.64
N ILE A 307 1.07 11.99 13.36
CA ILE A 307 0.66 13.10 14.23
C ILE A 307 -0.08 14.19 13.47
N THR A 308 -0.96 14.90 14.18
CA THR A 308 -1.60 16.13 13.75
C THR A 308 -1.13 17.30 14.61
N MET A 309 -0.95 18.48 14.01
CA MET A 309 -0.53 19.69 14.71
C MET A 309 -1.27 20.93 14.22
N GLU A 310 -1.61 21.84 15.13
CA GLU A 310 -2.33 23.07 14.83
C GLU A 310 -1.38 24.25 14.61
N ILE A 311 -1.23 24.67 13.35
CA ILE A 311 -0.37 25.79 12.96
C ILE A 311 -1.17 27.10 12.97
N PRO A 312 -0.75 28.13 13.74
CA PRO A 312 -1.41 29.44 13.69
C PRO A 312 -1.41 30.02 12.28
N ARG A 313 -2.59 30.35 11.77
CA ARG A 313 -2.81 30.70 10.34
C ARG A 313 -1.90 31.82 9.85
N GLU A 314 -1.63 32.78 10.72
CA GLU A 314 -0.77 33.95 10.51
C GLU A 314 0.72 33.66 10.29
N ILE A 315 1.18 32.42 10.48
CA ILE A 315 2.53 31.94 10.12
C ILE A 315 2.50 30.73 9.16
N ALA A 316 1.32 30.17 8.86
CA ALA A 316 1.18 28.88 8.18
C ALA A 316 1.81 28.82 6.78
N SER A 317 1.82 29.93 6.03
CA SER A 317 2.49 30.03 4.73
C SER A 317 4.02 29.98 4.78
N TYR A 318 4.60 30.17 5.97
CA TYR A 318 6.05 30.14 6.20
C TYR A 318 6.50 28.86 6.89
N ILE A 319 5.58 28.03 7.38
CA ILE A 319 5.93 26.78 8.05
C ILE A 319 6.16 25.66 7.02
N THR A 320 7.31 25.01 7.14
CA THR A 320 7.64 23.78 6.41
C THR A 320 8.04 22.71 7.40
N VAL A 321 7.77 21.44 7.07
CA VAL A 321 8.14 20.29 7.88
C VAL A 321 8.96 19.33 7.02
N GLU A 322 10.02 18.78 7.60
CA GLU A 322 10.79 17.68 7.03
C GLU A 322 10.69 16.48 7.97
N GLU A 323 10.35 15.32 7.41
CA GLU A 323 10.22 14.07 8.15
C GLU A 323 11.32 13.08 7.72
N SER A 324 12.05 12.50 8.67
CA SER A 324 13.22 11.65 8.41
C SER A 324 13.47 10.65 9.54
N PRO A 325 14.01 9.45 9.26
CA PRO A 325 14.55 8.59 10.32
C PRO A 325 15.81 9.24 10.89
N SER A 326 15.99 9.22 12.22
CA SER A 326 17.19 9.76 12.88
C SER A 326 18.21 8.66 13.17
N ASP A 327 17.76 7.51 13.67
CA ASP A 327 18.55 6.28 13.82
C ASP A 327 17.71 5.02 13.57
N MET A 328 18.18 3.84 14.02
CA MET A 328 17.47 2.56 13.87
C MET A 328 16.14 2.47 14.62
N THR A 329 15.87 3.40 15.54
CA THR A 329 14.76 3.38 16.51
C THR A 329 13.95 4.67 16.55
N GLY A 330 14.57 5.81 16.22
CA GLY A 330 14.00 7.15 16.28
C GLY A 330 13.60 7.74 14.93
N TYR A 331 12.50 8.48 14.92
CA TYR A 331 11.98 9.22 13.77
C TYR A 331 11.76 10.69 14.13
N GLU A 332 12.14 11.59 13.23
CA GLU A 332 12.07 13.03 13.42
C GLU A 332 11.08 13.69 12.46
N ALA A 333 10.24 14.57 13.00
CA ALA A 333 9.53 15.60 12.24
C ALA A 333 10.09 16.98 12.65
N SER A 334 11.00 17.53 11.84
CA SER A 334 11.60 18.84 12.05
C SER A 334 10.75 19.95 11.46
N VAL A 335 10.34 20.91 12.28
CA VAL A 335 9.49 22.04 11.92
C VAL A 335 10.34 23.29 11.74
N PHE A 336 10.17 23.96 10.60
CA PHE A 336 10.96 25.13 10.21
C PHE A 336 10.06 26.31 9.85
N VAL A 337 10.58 27.51 10.06
CA VAL A 337 10.09 28.74 9.40
C VAL A 337 11.04 29.07 8.24
N SER A 338 10.45 29.33 7.07
CA SER A 338 11.14 29.66 5.82
C SER A 338 10.61 31.00 5.31
N ALA A 339 11.48 32.00 5.17
CA ALA A 339 11.09 33.32 4.65
C ALA A 339 12.25 33.97 3.88
N GLY A 340 12.06 34.17 2.58
CA GLY A 340 13.15 34.44 1.64
C GLY A 340 14.04 33.19 1.48
N ASP A 341 15.34 33.40 1.26
CA ASP A 341 16.33 32.31 1.12
C ASP A 341 16.74 31.69 2.47
N GLU A 342 16.24 32.21 3.59
CA GLU A 342 16.54 31.69 4.93
C GLU A 342 15.49 30.65 5.38
N LYS A 343 15.98 29.53 5.91
CA LYS A 343 15.20 28.47 6.56
C LYS A 343 15.77 28.20 7.94
N LYS A 344 14.95 28.25 9.00
CA LYS A 344 15.38 28.14 10.40
C LYS A 344 14.50 27.15 11.16
N LYS A 345 15.14 26.19 11.85
CA LYS A 345 14.42 25.19 12.66
C LYS A 345 13.79 25.89 13.87
N LEU A 346 12.55 25.52 14.18
CA LEU A 346 11.81 25.98 15.35
C LEU A 346 11.85 24.93 16.46
N PHE A 347 11.53 23.69 16.10
CA PHE A 347 11.58 22.52 16.98
C PHE A 347 11.59 21.22 16.14
N THR A 348 11.94 20.11 16.78
CA THR A 348 11.81 18.75 16.25
C THR A 348 10.81 17.99 17.11
N ILE A 349 9.95 17.17 16.52
CA ILE A 349 9.24 16.10 17.22
C ILE A 349 10.00 14.79 16.99
N GLU A 350 10.51 14.19 18.07
CA GLU A 350 11.23 12.93 18.07
C GLU A 350 10.27 11.80 18.53
N ILE A 351 10.25 10.68 17.81
CA ILE A 351 9.26 9.62 17.95
C ILE A 351 9.96 8.28 18.08
N TYR A 352 9.70 7.58 19.19
CA TYR A 352 10.34 6.31 19.53
C TYR A 352 9.31 5.22 19.76
N SER A 353 9.61 4.00 19.31
CA SER A 353 8.79 2.82 19.59
C SER A 353 9.01 2.34 21.02
N LYS A 354 7.92 2.00 21.74
CA LYS A 354 7.97 1.55 23.13
C LYS A 354 8.66 0.20 23.36
N ASP A 355 8.82 -0.60 22.31
CA ASP A 355 9.51 -1.89 22.31
C ASP A 355 10.97 -1.80 21.86
N MET A 356 11.47 -0.57 21.63
CA MET A 356 12.85 -0.28 21.24
C MET A 356 13.55 0.61 22.26
N TYR A 357 14.83 0.91 22.02
CA TYR A 357 15.58 1.83 22.86
C TYR A 357 14.94 3.23 22.86
N MET A 358 14.90 3.86 24.03
CA MET A 358 14.41 5.22 24.23
C MET A 358 15.48 6.05 24.95
N PRO A 359 15.70 7.32 24.57
CA PRO A 359 16.59 8.22 25.29
C PRO A 359 15.93 8.70 26.60
N GLU A 360 16.12 7.96 27.69
CA GLU A 360 15.51 8.29 29.00
C GLU A 360 16.24 9.45 29.74
N ASP A 361 17.50 9.73 29.41
CA ASP A 361 18.38 10.67 30.14
C ASP A 361 18.64 12.01 29.41
N ASP A 362 17.97 12.30 28.28
CA ASP A 362 18.16 13.56 27.55
C ASP A 362 17.32 14.70 28.15
N SER A 363 17.98 15.63 28.84
CA SER A 363 17.34 16.77 29.51
C SER A 363 16.73 17.82 28.57
N GLU A 364 17.00 17.77 27.28
CA GLU A 364 16.42 18.68 26.28
C GLU A 364 15.10 18.16 25.69
N LEU A 365 14.77 16.89 25.94
CA LEU A 365 13.55 16.25 25.44
C LEU A 365 12.34 16.47 26.35
N GLU A 366 11.40 17.29 25.89
CA GLU A 366 10.10 17.46 26.53
C GLU A 366 9.16 16.32 26.08
N ARG A 367 8.76 15.41 26.97
CA ARG A 367 7.76 14.37 26.63
C ARG A 367 6.37 14.99 26.45
N ILE A 368 5.85 14.99 25.23
CA ILE A 368 4.62 15.72 24.88
C ILE A 368 3.38 14.83 24.67
N ALA A 369 3.56 13.59 24.22
CA ALA A 369 2.44 12.68 23.96
C ALA A 369 2.86 11.19 23.97
N GLU A 370 1.87 10.32 23.93
CA GLU A 370 2.00 8.87 23.88
C GLU A 370 0.81 8.29 23.10
N SER A 371 1.06 7.32 22.22
CA SER A 371 0.03 6.50 21.54
C SER A 371 0.12 5.05 22.06
N GLU A 372 -0.55 4.07 21.45
CA GLU A 372 -0.35 2.67 21.86
C GLU A 372 1.09 2.19 21.61
N GLN A 373 1.65 2.52 20.44
CA GLN A 373 2.96 2.02 19.97
C GLN A 373 4.13 2.99 20.24
N PHE A 374 3.88 4.30 20.27
CA PHE A 374 4.93 5.32 20.26
C PHE A 374 4.89 6.27 21.46
N VAL A 375 6.04 6.85 21.76
CA VAL A 375 6.18 8.01 22.65
C VAL A 375 6.78 9.16 21.85
N TYR A 376 6.24 10.36 22.07
CA TYR A 376 6.56 11.56 21.31
C TYR A 376 7.21 12.59 22.23
N PHE A 377 8.37 13.08 21.83
CA PHE A 377 9.13 14.12 22.52
C PHE A 377 9.26 15.35 21.61
N ALA A 378 9.43 16.52 22.21
CA ALA A 378 9.76 17.75 21.49
C ALA A 378 11.13 18.26 21.93
N ARG A 379 12.00 18.57 20.97
CA ARG A 379 13.25 19.32 21.16
C ARG A 379 13.09 20.71 20.54
N LYS A 380 13.23 21.76 21.34
CA LYS A 380 13.18 23.16 20.85
C LYS A 380 14.55 23.52 20.26
N ALA A 381 14.59 24.43 19.29
CA ALA A 381 15.88 24.91 18.77
C ALA A 381 16.67 25.67 19.84
N ASP A 382 17.98 25.44 19.92
CA ASP A 382 18.89 25.92 20.98
C ASP A 382 18.92 27.44 21.19
N ALA A 383 18.48 28.20 20.19
CA ALA A 383 18.46 29.66 20.22
C ALA A 383 17.24 30.22 19.46
N VAL A 384 16.77 31.39 19.90
CA VAL A 384 15.85 32.23 19.12
C VAL A 384 16.49 32.51 17.76
N PRO A 385 15.88 32.13 16.63
CA PRO A 385 16.45 32.39 15.32
C PRO A 385 16.50 33.90 15.06
N ALA A 386 17.71 34.48 15.09
CA ALA A 386 17.92 35.87 14.72
C ALA A 386 17.42 36.10 13.28
N GLY A 387 16.54 37.07 13.06
CA GLY A 387 15.90 37.28 11.76
C GLY A 387 14.85 38.39 11.77
N GLY A 388 14.16 38.58 10.65
CA GLY A 388 13.04 39.52 10.55
C GLY A 388 11.81 39.09 11.37
N ALA A 389 10.83 39.98 11.50
CA ALA A 389 9.68 39.84 12.41
C ALA A 389 8.87 38.52 12.28
N ILE A 390 8.88 37.85 11.11
CA ILE A 390 8.25 36.55 10.94
C ILE A 390 8.95 35.42 11.71
N TYR A 391 10.27 35.48 11.86
CA TYR A 391 11.06 34.52 12.64
C TYR A 391 10.78 34.66 14.13
N GLU A 392 10.86 35.89 14.65
CA GLU A 392 10.54 36.20 16.05
C GLU A 392 9.10 35.78 16.40
N LYS A 393 8.14 36.11 15.51
CA LYS A 393 6.73 35.74 15.68
C LYS A 393 6.50 34.23 15.65
N SER A 394 7.15 33.51 14.72
CA SER A 394 7.04 32.05 14.63
C SER A 394 7.65 31.35 15.85
N TYR A 395 8.80 31.86 16.33
CA TYR A 395 9.45 31.34 17.53
C TYR A 395 8.61 31.57 18.80
N ALA A 396 7.99 32.75 18.93
CA ALA A 396 7.05 33.06 20.02
C ALA A 396 5.79 32.17 20.05
N LEU A 397 5.54 31.40 18.98
CA LEU A 397 4.42 30.47 18.87
C LEU A 397 4.83 28.99 19.06
N VAL A 398 6.12 28.69 19.30
CA VAL A 398 6.64 27.31 19.42
C VAL A 398 5.96 26.51 20.51
N ASP A 399 5.91 27.02 21.75
CA ASP A 399 5.24 26.32 22.86
C ASP A 399 3.75 26.05 22.57
N LYS A 400 3.09 26.98 21.87
CA LYS A 400 1.68 26.83 21.45
C LYS A 400 1.52 25.77 20.37
N MET A 401 2.46 25.64 19.43
CA MET A 401 2.43 24.60 18.40
C MET A 401 2.71 23.22 19.02
N ILE A 402 3.75 23.10 19.84
CA ILE A 402 4.13 21.87 20.55
C ILE A 402 2.97 21.38 21.43
N ALA A 403 2.35 22.26 22.24
CA ALA A 403 1.22 21.92 23.11
C ALA A 403 -0.05 21.45 22.35
N ASN A 404 -0.12 21.64 21.04
CA ASN A 404 -1.22 21.17 20.18
C ASN A 404 -0.87 19.97 19.29
N VAL A 405 0.34 19.39 19.40
CA VAL A 405 0.67 18.11 18.74
C VAL A 405 -0.19 16.99 19.34
N ARG A 406 -0.85 16.19 18.51
CA ARG A 406 -1.68 15.06 18.91
C ARG A 406 -1.30 13.82 18.08
N PRO A 407 -1.13 12.64 18.69
CA PRO A 407 -1.03 11.39 17.96
C PRO A 407 -2.31 11.10 17.17
N GLY A 408 -2.17 10.54 15.98
CA GLY A 408 -3.24 10.24 15.05
C GLY A 408 -3.40 11.27 13.92
N ASN A 409 -4.13 10.86 12.89
CA ASN A 409 -4.38 11.61 11.67
C ASN A 409 -5.71 12.39 11.78
N ALA A 410 -5.77 13.57 11.17
CA ALA A 410 -6.98 14.41 11.12
C ALA A 410 -8.02 13.81 10.15
N TYR A 411 -7.54 13.17 9.08
CA TYR A 411 -8.36 12.55 8.05
C TYR A 411 -8.34 11.01 8.16
N PRO A 412 -9.43 10.33 7.77
CA PRO A 412 -9.47 8.87 7.75
C PRO A 412 -8.39 8.30 6.82
N ALA A 413 -7.80 7.18 7.25
CA ALA A 413 -6.83 6.45 6.45
C ALA A 413 -7.43 6.00 5.11
N VAL A 414 -6.58 5.98 4.08
CA VAL A 414 -6.93 5.59 2.71
C VAL A 414 -6.24 4.26 2.42
N SER A 415 -7.01 3.25 2.04
CA SER A 415 -6.45 2.05 1.42
C SER A 415 -6.61 2.08 -0.09
N ASN A 416 -5.64 1.51 -0.79
CA ASN A 416 -5.60 1.41 -2.25
C ASN A 416 -5.40 -0.05 -2.61
N LEU A 417 -6.38 -0.65 -3.30
CA LEU A 417 -6.39 -2.09 -3.56
C LEU A 417 -5.14 -2.56 -4.32
N GLU A 418 -4.64 -1.77 -5.29
CA GLU A 418 -3.43 -2.18 -6.03
C GLU A 418 -2.19 -2.13 -5.11
N ASN A 419 -2.09 -1.12 -4.24
CA ASN A 419 -0.99 -1.04 -3.27
C ASN A 419 -1.03 -2.23 -2.29
N GLU A 420 -2.18 -2.54 -1.70
CA GLU A 420 -2.37 -3.67 -0.77
C GLU A 420 -1.97 -5.00 -1.42
N LEU A 421 -2.42 -5.23 -2.67
CA LEU A 421 -2.14 -6.46 -3.41
C LEU A 421 -0.68 -6.59 -3.85
N ILE A 422 0.03 -5.49 -4.10
CA ILE A 422 1.48 -5.48 -4.34
C ILE A 422 2.23 -5.76 -3.04
N LEU A 423 1.93 -5.01 -1.98
CA LEU A 423 2.60 -5.14 -0.67
C LEU A 423 2.45 -6.55 -0.10
N LYS A 424 1.25 -7.14 -0.22
CA LYS A 424 1.01 -8.54 0.13
C LYS A 424 1.90 -9.50 -0.68
N GLN A 425 2.02 -9.32 -1.99
CA GLN A 425 2.92 -10.17 -2.80
C GLN A 425 4.39 -10.01 -2.42
N VAL A 426 4.85 -8.79 -2.11
CA VAL A 426 6.22 -8.54 -1.64
C VAL A 426 6.45 -9.22 -0.29
N LYS A 427 5.49 -9.11 0.65
CA LYS A 427 5.54 -9.81 1.94
C LYS A 427 5.55 -11.32 1.78
N ASP A 428 4.61 -11.89 1.01
CA ASP A 428 4.53 -13.34 0.75
C ASP A 428 5.83 -13.86 0.10
N ALA A 429 6.49 -13.05 -0.73
CA ALA A 429 7.77 -13.37 -1.33
C ALA A 429 8.95 -13.31 -0.33
N ALA A 430 9.01 -12.26 0.51
CA ALA A 430 10.00 -12.12 1.58
C ALA A 430 9.86 -13.24 2.64
N ASP A 431 8.63 -13.56 3.06
CA ASP A 431 8.32 -14.68 3.96
C ASP A 431 8.81 -16.02 3.36
N LYS A 432 8.60 -16.26 2.06
CA LYS A 432 9.14 -17.44 1.37
C LYS A 432 10.66 -17.47 1.32
N TYR A 433 11.31 -16.33 1.08
CA TYR A 433 12.78 -16.23 1.12
C TYR A 433 13.31 -16.56 2.52
N ALA A 434 12.72 -15.99 3.58
CA ALA A 434 13.03 -16.30 4.97
C ALA A 434 12.79 -17.79 5.31
N TYR A 435 11.73 -18.39 4.77
CA TYR A 435 11.44 -19.81 4.95
C TYR A 435 12.48 -20.72 4.27
N VAL A 436 12.90 -20.41 3.04
CA VAL A 436 13.99 -21.15 2.38
C VAL A 436 15.30 -20.97 3.15
N THR A 437 15.67 -19.74 3.54
CA THR A 437 16.93 -19.47 4.24
C THR A 437 16.97 -20.04 5.66
N SER A 438 15.84 -20.15 6.37
CA SER A 438 15.77 -20.93 7.62
C SER A 438 15.92 -22.45 7.41
N GLY A 439 15.77 -22.92 6.18
CA GLY A 439 16.01 -24.31 5.77
C GLY A 439 14.74 -25.12 5.49
N GLY A 440 13.55 -24.53 5.60
CA GLY A 440 12.28 -25.23 5.41
C GLY A 440 11.85 -26.12 6.58
N LYS A 441 11.01 -27.12 6.29
CA LYS A 441 10.41 -27.97 7.33
C LYS A 441 11.36 -29.03 7.84
N MET A 442 11.94 -28.80 9.01
CA MET A 442 12.74 -29.79 9.75
C MET A 442 11.86 -30.70 10.61
N PRO A 443 11.74 -32.01 10.31
CA PRO A 443 11.10 -32.95 11.22
C PRO A 443 11.88 -33.04 12.53
N GLU A 444 11.18 -33.01 13.67
CA GLU A 444 11.78 -33.12 15.02
C GLU A 444 12.83 -32.03 15.37
N GLY A 445 12.96 -30.97 14.54
CA GLY A 445 13.96 -29.91 14.72
C GLY A 445 15.41 -30.34 14.41
N ILE A 446 15.62 -31.53 13.84
CA ILE A 446 16.95 -32.07 13.55
C ILE A 446 17.50 -31.42 12.28
N ILE A 447 18.61 -30.68 12.41
CA ILE A 447 19.35 -30.11 11.28
C ILE A 447 20.50 -31.06 10.93
N GLU A 448 20.37 -31.80 9.84
CA GLU A 448 21.47 -32.61 9.28
C GLU A 448 22.50 -31.68 8.62
N THR A 449 23.77 -31.73 9.05
CA THR A 449 24.87 -30.93 8.46
C THR A 449 26.01 -31.78 7.88
N PHE A 450 26.84 -31.16 7.03
CA PHE A 450 28.11 -31.71 6.57
C PHE A 450 29.09 -30.59 6.16
N THR A 451 30.39 -30.87 6.25
CA THR A 451 31.43 -29.93 5.79
C THR A 451 31.82 -30.19 4.34
N LYS A 452 32.02 -29.12 3.56
CA LYS A 452 32.57 -29.16 2.20
C LYS A 452 33.40 -27.90 1.95
N ASN A 453 34.68 -28.07 1.59
CA ASN A 453 35.62 -26.96 1.36
C ASN A 453 35.64 -25.96 2.53
N GLU A 454 35.83 -26.46 3.75
CA GLU A 454 35.87 -25.70 5.02
C GLU A 454 34.57 -24.96 5.41
N MET A 455 33.55 -24.95 4.55
CA MET A 455 32.20 -24.44 4.87
C MET A 455 31.31 -25.57 5.40
N GLU A 456 30.53 -25.27 6.43
CA GLU A 456 29.42 -26.13 6.86
C GLU A 456 28.19 -25.89 5.97
N TYR A 457 27.50 -26.96 5.61
CA TYR A 457 26.24 -26.98 4.90
C TYR A 457 25.18 -27.68 5.74
N ARG A 458 23.94 -27.17 5.72
CA ARG A 458 22.75 -27.85 6.25
C ARG A 458 21.88 -28.35 5.11
N TYR A 459 21.39 -29.58 5.20
CA TYR A 459 20.38 -30.08 4.25
C TYR A 459 19.06 -29.30 4.43
N LEU A 460 18.32 -29.12 3.33
CA LEU A 460 16.98 -28.53 3.38
C LEU A 460 15.93 -29.54 3.88
N GLY A 461 14.87 -29.01 4.47
CA GLY A 461 13.71 -29.76 4.95
C GLY A 461 12.99 -30.54 3.85
N SER A 462 12.19 -31.54 4.24
CA SER A 462 11.60 -32.52 3.31
C SER A 462 10.58 -31.94 2.30
N ASP A 463 10.21 -30.68 2.47
CA ASP A 463 9.38 -29.88 1.58
C ASP A 463 10.18 -29.04 0.58
N LEU A 464 11.49 -28.88 0.77
CA LEU A 464 12.41 -28.12 -0.11
C LEU A 464 13.65 -28.92 -0.55
N ASP A 465 13.77 -30.18 -0.13
CA ASP A 465 14.94 -31.06 -0.33
C ASP A 465 15.28 -31.41 -1.79
N THR A 466 14.55 -30.93 -2.80
CA THR A 466 14.91 -31.06 -4.21
C THR A 466 14.74 -29.75 -4.96
N LYS A 467 15.45 -29.59 -6.08
CA LYS A 467 15.36 -28.39 -6.93
C LYS A 467 13.94 -28.18 -7.44
N GLU A 468 13.24 -29.26 -7.76
CA GLU A 468 11.86 -29.26 -8.23
C GLU A 468 10.91 -28.72 -7.16
N LYS A 469 11.00 -29.22 -5.91
CA LYS A 469 10.19 -28.75 -4.79
C LYS A 469 10.45 -27.28 -4.45
N LEU A 470 11.73 -26.90 -4.35
CA LEU A 470 12.14 -25.51 -4.10
C LEU A 470 11.63 -24.57 -5.20
N PHE A 471 11.74 -24.99 -6.46
CA PHE A 471 11.27 -24.20 -7.60
C PHE A 471 9.73 -24.06 -7.59
N GLU A 472 9.00 -25.15 -7.32
CA GLU A 472 7.54 -25.14 -7.20
C GLU A 472 7.09 -24.18 -6.09
N PHE A 473 7.68 -24.28 -4.89
CA PHE A 473 7.39 -23.41 -3.73
C PHE A 473 7.54 -21.91 -4.05
N LEU A 474 8.61 -21.55 -4.76
CA LEU A 474 8.92 -20.16 -5.12
C LEU A 474 8.14 -19.65 -6.34
N SER A 475 7.66 -20.54 -7.23
CA SER A 475 7.06 -20.17 -8.54
C SER A 475 5.78 -19.33 -8.49
N ASP A 476 5.02 -19.41 -7.39
CA ASP A 476 3.84 -18.57 -7.20
C ASP A 476 4.18 -17.10 -6.91
N SER A 477 5.44 -16.78 -6.53
CA SER A 477 5.88 -15.43 -6.17
C SER A 477 6.95 -14.88 -7.11
N TYR A 478 7.88 -15.73 -7.55
CA TYR A 478 9.08 -15.32 -8.29
C TYR A 478 9.08 -15.83 -9.73
N THR A 479 9.72 -15.08 -10.63
CA THR A 479 9.95 -15.54 -12.00
C THR A 479 10.91 -16.75 -12.04
N PRO A 480 10.78 -17.64 -13.03
CA PRO A 480 11.74 -18.71 -13.30
C PRO A 480 13.20 -18.25 -13.40
N ALA A 481 13.45 -17.00 -13.81
CA ALA A 481 14.79 -16.43 -13.91
C ALA A 481 15.36 -16.08 -12.52
N ALA A 482 14.60 -15.37 -11.70
CA ALA A 482 14.98 -15.02 -10.32
C ALA A 482 15.28 -16.26 -9.46
N ILE A 483 14.45 -17.31 -9.57
CA ILE A 483 14.66 -18.57 -8.83
C ILE A 483 15.98 -19.24 -9.25
N ARG A 484 16.29 -19.29 -10.55
CA ARG A 484 17.57 -19.86 -11.04
C ARG A 484 18.77 -19.02 -10.63
N SER A 485 18.65 -17.69 -10.65
CA SER A 485 19.68 -16.76 -10.15
C SER A 485 19.97 -17.04 -8.68
N TYR A 486 18.92 -17.12 -7.84
CA TYR A 486 19.03 -17.44 -6.42
C TYR A 486 19.72 -18.78 -6.15
N ILE A 487 19.32 -19.87 -6.83
CA ILE A 487 19.92 -21.20 -6.63
C ILE A 487 21.45 -21.16 -6.87
N LEU A 488 21.90 -20.37 -7.85
CA LEU A 488 23.33 -20.17 -8.12
C LEU A 488 24.00 -19.27 -7.06
N ARG A 489 23.41 -18.11 -6.74
CA ARG A 489 23.98 -17.13 -5.79
C ARG A 489 24.06 -17.66 -4.35
N ALA A 490 23.06 -18.42 -3.91
CA ALA A 490 22.99 -19.00 -2.57
C ALA A 490 23.91 -20.21 -2.37
N ASN A 491 24.66 -20.62 -3.38
CA ASN A 491 25.48 -21.84 -3.37
C ASN A 491 24.68 -23.09 -2.96
N LEU A 492 23.42 -23.20 -3.40
CA LEU A 492 22.60 -24.38 -3.16
C LEU A 492 23.18 -25.58 -3.92
N ILE A 493 23.60 -26.60 -3.19
CA ILE A 493 24.21 -27.82 -3.74
C ILE A 493 23.32 -29.03 -3.50
N GLU A 494 23.49 -30.04 -4.35
CA GLU A 494 22.85 -31.33 -4.20
C GLU A 494 23.87 -32.35 -3.69
N LYS A 495 23.48 -33.12 -2.67
CA LYS A 495 24.29 -34.19 -2.08
C LYS A 495 23.35 -35.30 -1.63
N ASP A 496 23.68 -36.56 -1.98
CA ASP A 496 22.86 -37.74 -1.64
C ASP A 496 21.39 -37.64 -2.11
N GLY A 497 21.14 -36.90 -3.20
CA GLY A 497 19.80 -36.62 -3.74
C GLY A 497 18.99 -35.56 -2.99
N LYS A 498 19.55 -34.96 -1.93
CA LYS A 498 18.96 -33.84 -1.17
C LYS A 498 19.65 -32.52 -1.51
N LEU A 499 18.90 -31.42 -1.51
CA LEU A 499 19.46 -30.06 -1.51
C LEU A 499 20.04 -29.70 -0.13
N ALA A 500 21.09 -28.89 -0.15
CA ALA A 500 21.73 -28.32 1.02
C ALA A 500 22.24 -26.90 0.72
N GLN A 501 22.22 -26.05 1.75
CA GLN A 501 22.68 -24.66 1.71
C GLN A 501 23.81 -24.42 2.72
N PRO A 502 24.64 -23.38 2.56
CA PRO A 502 25.59 -22.97 3.59
C PRO A 502 24.90 -22.74 4.93
N ASN A 503 25.51 -23.17 6.03
CA ASN A 503 25.00 -22.94 7.37
C ASN A 503 25.34 -21.49 7.80
N ALA A 504 24.37 -20.60 7.61
CA ALA A 504 24.50 -19.18 7.94
C ALA A 504 23.21 -18.66 8.61
N ASP A 505 23.39 -17.66 9.46
CA ASP A 505 22.29 -16.94 10.11
C ASP A 505 22.01 -15.67 9.32
N GLY A 506 20.75 -15.48 8.94
CA GLY A 506 20.25 -14.28 8.28
C GLY A 506 18.94 -13.88 8.92
N SER A 507 18.95 -12.75 9.63
CA SER A 507 17.75 -12.12 10.18
C SER A 507 17.60 -10.74 9.57
N SER A 508 16.36 -10.32 9.32
CA SER A 508 16.02 -8.99 8.84
C SER A 508 15.06 -8.35 9.82
N LEU A 509 15.23 -7.04 10.05
CA LEU A 509 14.26 -6.23 10.79
C LEU A 509 13.21 -5.60 9.86
N LEU A 510 13.29 -5.81 8.55
CA LEU A 510 12.37 -5.23 7.57
C LEU A 510 10.94 -5.75 7.76
N ASN A 511 10.03 -4.85 8.15
CA ASN A 511 8.63 -5.15 8.38
C ASN A 511 7.79 -4.88 7.14
N TYR A 512 7.71 -5.87 6.26
CA TYR A 512 6.91 -5.81 5.03
C TYR A 512 5.40 -5.68 5.25
N GLU A 513 4.88 -5.98 6.44
CA GLU A 513 3.47 -5.78 6.78
C GLU A 513 3.11 -4.29 6.96
N LYS A 514 4.08 -3.46 7.36
CA LYS A 514 3.94 -2.00 7.50
C LYS A 514 4.57 -1.22 6.34
N ALA A 515 5.00 -1.88 5.26
CA ALA A 515 5.64 -1.22 4.13
C ALA A 515 4.66 -0.35 3.32
N VAL A 516 5.17 0.74 2.72
CA VAL A 516 4.38 1.65 1.87
C VAL A 516 5.08 1.89 0.53
N ILE A 517 4.32 1.97 -0.56
CA ILE A 517 4.85 2.23 -1.90
C ILE A 517 5.03 3.74 -2.08
N VAL A 518 6.27 4.18 -2.33
CA VAL A 518 6.60 5.61 -2.53
C VAL A 518 6.79 5.98 -4.00
N ARG A 519 7.13 5.01 -4.86
CA ARG A 519 7.23 5.17 -6.32
C ARG A 519 6.62 3.96 -7.03
N LYS A 520 5.88 4.24 -8.11
CA LYS A 520 5.42 3.26 -9.12
C LYS A 520 6.00 3.64 -10.48
N LYS A 521 6.33 2.67 -11.32
CA LYS A 521 6.66 2.87 -12.75
C LYS A 521 6.21 1.65 -13.54
N ASP A 522 5.48 1.85 -14.63
CA ASP A 522 4.93 0.78 -15.48
C ASP A 522 5.48 0.91 -16.90
N ASN A 523 6.26 -0.09 -17.33
CA ASN A 523 6.85 -0.21 -18.66
C ASN A 523 6.03 -1.18 -19.56
N GLY A 524 4.83 -1.59 -19.13
CA GLY A 524 3.91 -2.49 -19.83
C GLY A 524 4.21 -3.99 -19.62
N THR A 525 5.47 -4.40 -19.78
CA THR A 525 5.92 -5.78 -19.48
C THR A 525 6.59 -5.91 -18.13
N GLU A 526 7.00 -4.79 -17.53
CA GLU A 526 7.67 -4.70 -16.23
C GLU A 526 7.07 -3.56 -15.42
N LYS A 527 6.89 -3.78 -14.12
CA LYS A 527 6.46 -2.77 -13.15
C LYS A 527 7.52 -2.68 -12.05
N GLU A 528 7.98 -1.48 -11.76
CA GLU A 528 8.98 -1.18 -10.73
C GLU A 528 8.32 -0.44 -9.56
N PHE A 529 8.65 -0.85 -8.34
CA PHE A 529 8.16 -0.24 -7.11
C PHE A 529 9.34 0.10 -6.19
N ASP A 530 9.35 1.33 -5.69
CA ASP A 530 10.18 1.69 -4.53
C ASP A 530 9.27 1.68 -3.30
N LEU A 531 9.67 0.94 -2.27
CA LEU A 531 8.97 0.79 -1.01
C LEU A 531 9.77 1.46 0.10
N LYS A 532 9.08 2.12 1.03
CA LYS A 532 9.57 2.46 2.37
C LYS A 532 9.15 1.33 3.30
N VAL A 533 10.12 0.59 3.86
CA VAL A 533 9.89 -0.61 4.67
C VAL A 533 10.37 -0.35 6.11
N PRO A 534 9.47 -0.28 7.11
CA PRO A 534 9.86 0.01 8.48
C PRO A 534 10.78 -1.03 9.12
N LEU A 535 11.59 -0.60 10.10
CA LEU A 535 12.43 -1.45 10.92
C LEU A 535 11.66 -1.89 12.18
N GLY A 536 11.29 -3.16 12.26
CA GLY A 536 10.52 -3.73 13.35
C GLY A 536 9.17 -3.03 13.54
N ASN A 537 8.99 -2.40 14.71
CA ASN A 537 7.82 -1.57 15.02
C ASN A 537 8.09 -0.06 14.98
N SER A 538 9.34 0.37 14.73
CA SER A 538 9.68 1.80 14.63
C SER A 538 9.05 2.47 13.40
N LEU A 539 9.15 3.81 13.36
CA LEU A 539 8.90 4.60 12.15
C LEU A 539 10.15 4.76 11.28
N SER A 540 11.32 4.33 11.76
CA SER A 540 12.56 4.22 10.98
C SER A 540 12.41 3.15 9.91
N TYR A 541 13.07 3.33 8.76
CA TYR A 541 12.78 2.55 7.56
C TYR A 541 13.97 2.47 6.60
N GLU A 542 13.96 1.47 5.73
CA GLU A 542 14.85 1.36 4.58
C GLU A 542 14.06 1.52 3.27
N TYR A 543 14.75 1.94 2.21
CA TYR A 543 14.19 1.96 0.86
C TYR A 543 14.53 0.66 0.12
N VAL A 544 13.50 0.00 -0.39
CA VAL A 544 13.58 -1.30 -1.04
C VAL A 544 13.02 -1.21 -2.46
N HIS A 545 13.72 -1.79 -3.44
CA HIS A 545 13.31 -1.76 -4.85
C HIS A 545 12.86 -3.16 -5.33
N VAL A 546 11.61 -3.26 -5.78
CA VAL A 546 11.03 -4.52 -6.28
C VAL A 546 10.53 -4.36 -7.72
N VAL A 547 11.00 -5.24 -8.59
CA VAL A 547 10.57 -5.35 -9.99
C VAL A 547 9.66 -6.57 -10.15
N PHE A 548 8.54 -6.37 -10.83
CA PHE A 548 7.64 -7.42 -11.30
C PHE A 548 7.73 -7.49 -12.83
N SER A 549 7.77 -8.69 -13.39
CA SER A 549 7.68 -8.92 -14.83
C SER A 549 6.43 -9.74 -15.16
N LYS A 550 5.79 -9.41 -16.29
CA LYS A 550 4.55 -10.06 -16.74
C LYS A 550 4.87 -11.45 -17.29
N THR A 551 4.32 -12.49 -16.67
CA THR A 551 4.46 -13.88 -17.14
C THR A 551 3.16 -14.36 -17.78
N ARG A 552 3.16 -15.60 -18.30
CA ARG A 552 1.94 -16.24 -18.81
C ARG A 552 0.87 -16.45 -17.73
N ASP A 553 1.31 -16.63 -16.49
CA ASP A 553 0.47 -17.02 -15.35
C ASP A 553 0.26 -15.84 -14.38
N GLY A 554 0.32 -14.61 -14.90
CA GLY A 554 0.22 -13.35 -14.17
C GLY A 554 1.57 -12.66 -13.93
N TRP A 555 1.58 -11.57 -13.18
CA TRP A 555 2.81 -10.92 -12.76
C TRP A 555 3.57 -11.78 -11.72
N ARG A 556 4.90 -11.73 -11.74
CA ARG A 556 5.77 -12.36 -10.74
C ARG A 556 6.98 -11.45 -10.47
N ILE A 557 7.55 -11.54 -9.28
CA ILE A 557 8.73 -10.76 -8.92
C ILE A 557 9.94 -11.25 -9.73
N SER A 558 10.58 -10.32 -10.43
CA SER A 558 11.82 -10.51 -11.19
C SER A 558 13.05 -9.99 -10.46
N SER A 559 12.89 -9.18 -9.41
CA SER A 559 13.96 -8.91 -8.44
C SER A 559 14.57 -10.19 -7.90
N ASP A 560 15.87 -10.14 -7.65
CA ASP A 560 16.64 -11.24 -7.10
C ASP A 560 16.22 -11.55 -5.64
N LEU A 561 16.07 -12.84 -5.31
CA LEU A 561 15.73 -13.23 -3.93
C LEU A 561 16.84 -12.76 -2.97
N GLY A 562 16.42 -12.13 -1.86
CA GLY A 562 17.29 -11.58 -0.83
C GLY A 562 17.89 -10.20 -1.15
N THR A 563 17.47 -9.52 -2.22
CA THR A 563 17.75 -8.07 -2.41
C THR A 563 16.64 -7.18 -1.82
N PHE A 564 15.64 -7.82 -1.23
CA PHE A 564 14.55 -7.30 -0.43
C PHE A 564 14.22 -8.42 0.58
#